data_AF-A0AAU6Q3W2-F1
#
_entry.id   AF-A0AAU6Q3W2-F1
#
_cell.length_a   1.000
_cell.length_b   1.000
_cell.length_c   1.000
_cell.angle_alpha   90.00
_cell.angle_beta   90.00
_cell.angle_gamma   90.00
#
_symmetry.space_group_name_H-M   'P 1'
#
loop_
_entity.id
_entity.type
_entity.pdbx_description
1 polymer ?
#
loop_
_entity_poly.entity_id
_entity_poly.type
_entity_poly.pdbx_seq_one_letter_code
_entity_poly.pdbx_strand_id
1 'polypeptide(L)'
;MIAIQPRSAKHLVLSRLSDEPQTTASVLSRVQAQQVAALQAVPMSEDLLLRHLRVLMAAGYADSPEDDHWRLTDVGEIALEGLGIWRARRAGAVDVRLSLAGAP
;
A
#
# COMPACT_ATOMS: atom_id res chain seq x y z
N MET A 1 21.03 0.61 0.70
CA MET A 1 19.62 0.50 0.28
C MET A 1 18.85 1.62 0.99
N ILE A 2 18.60 2.74 0.31
CA ILE A 2 17.93 3.90 0.94
C ILE A 2 16.43 3.65 0.84
N ALA A 3 15.76 3.42 1.97
CA ALA A 3 14.30 3.39 2.00
C ALA A 3 13.78 4.81 1.75
N ILE A 4 13.20 5.06 0.58
CA ILE A 4 12.54 6.34 0.28
C ILE A 4 11.33 6.44 1.21
N GLN A 5 11.38 7.39 2.14
CA GLN A 5 10.26 7.71 3.00
C GLN A 5 9.17 8.41 2.17
N PRO A 6 7.87 8.11 2.36
CA PRO A 6 6.81 8.85 1.69
C PRO A 6 6.91 10.34 2.01
N ARG A 7 7.02 11.18 0.97
CA ARG A 7 7.24 12.63 1.12
C ARG A 7 6.04 13.39 1.68
N SER A 8 4.87 12.77 1.75
CA SER A 8 3.64 13.36 2.31
C SER A 8 2.67 12.30 2.83
N ALA A 9 1.74 12.71 3.69
CA ALA A 9 0.65 11.88 4.19
C ALA A 9 -0.16 11.22 3.05
N LYS A 10 -0.37 11.93 1.94
CA LYS A 10 -1.05 11.41 0.75
C LYS A 10 -0.28 10.23 0.11
N HIS A 11 1.04 10.36 -0.05
CA HIS A 11 1.87 9.28 -0.60
C HIS A 11 1.96 8.11 0.38
N LEU A 12 1.96 8.38 1.69
CA LEU A 12 1.90 7.34 2.71
C LEU A 12 0.62 6.51 2.54
N VAL A 13 -0.55 7.16 2.50
CA VAL A 13 -1.85 6.49 2.32
C VAL A 13 -1.88 5.69 1.02
N LEU A 14 -1.48 6.30 -0.11
CA LEU A 14 -1.44 5.62 -1.41
C LEU A 14 -0.56 4.37 -1.36
N SER A 15 0.62 4.46 -0.74
CA SER A 15 1.56 3.34 -0.62
C SER A 15 1.10 2.21 0.30
N ARG A 16 -0.04 2.35 0.99
CA ARG A 16 -0.62 1.32 1.86
C ARG A 16 -1.81 0.59 1.23
N LEU A 17 -2.32 1.09 0.11
CA LEU A 17 -3.32 0.39 -0.69
C LEU A 17 -2.67 -0.78 -1.45
N SER A 18 -3.52 -1.71 -1.89
CA SER A 18 -3.21 -2.82 -2.78
C SER A 18 -4.26 -2.89 -3.87
N ASP A 19 -3.98 -3.67 -4.92
CA ASP A 19 -4.91 -4.06 -5.97
C ASP A 19 -6.19 -4.73 -5.43
N GLU A 20 -6.08 -5.50 -4.35
CA GLU A 20 -7.25 -6.06 -3.64
C GLU A 20 -7.99 -5.00 -2.80
N PRO A 21 -9.34 -5.02 -2.78
CA PRO A 21 -10.16 -4.16 -1.93
C PRO A 21 -9.89 -4.39 -0.43
N GLN A 22 -9.80 -3.30 0.33
CA GLN A 22 -9.50 -3.32 1.76
C GLN A 22 -10.34 -2.32 2.53
N THR A 23 -10.81 -2.72 3.72
CA THR A 23 -11.57 -1.83 4.60
C THR A 23 -10.74 -0.61 5.03
N THR A 24 -11.41 0.52 5.30
CA THR A 24 -10.75 1.72 5.85
C THR A 24 -9.97 1.39 7.11
N ALA A 25 -10.51 0.55 7.99
CA ALA A 25 -9.82 0.11 9.21
C ALA A 25 -8.50 -0.63 8.93
N SER A 26 -8.47 -1.51 7.91
CA SER A 26 -7.26 -2.22 7.49
C SER A 26 -6.20 -1.26 6.95
N VAL A 27 -6.61 -0.30 6.12
CA VAL A 27 -5.71 0.73 5.57
C VAL A 27 -5.17 1.62 6.69
N LEU A 28 -6.02 2.06 7.62
CA LEU A 28 -5.65 2.88 8.77
C LEU A 28 -4.59 2.20 9.64
N SER A 29 -4.81 0.93 9.98
CA SER A 29 -3.88 0.12 10.77
C SER A 29 -2.49 0.07 10.11
N ARG A 30 -2.42 -0.16 8.78
CA ARG A 30 -1.15 -0.20 8.04
C ARG A 30 -0.47 1.16 7.94
N VAL A 31 -1.23 2.24 7.83
CA VAL A 31 -0.71 3.61 7.85
C VAL A 31 -0.09 3.90 9.22
N GLN A 32 -0.84 3.69 10.30
CA GLN A 32 -0.38 3.95 11.66
C GLN A 32 0.85 3.09 12.02
N ALA A 33 0.87 1.81 11.64
CA ALA A 33 2.04 0.95 11.82
C ALA A 33 3.30 1.53 11.15
N GLN A 34 3.17 2.11 9.96
CA GLN A 34 4.28 2.78 9.27
C GLN A 34 4.67 4.09 9.97
N GLN A 35 3.71 4.87 10.48
CA GLN A 35 3.98 6.10 11.21
C GLN A 35 4.74 5.84 12.52
N VAL A 36 4.37 4.77 13.24
CA VAL A 36 5.08 4.28 14.43
C VAL A 36 6.51 3.89 14.08
N ALA A 37 6.71 3.10 13.02
CA ALA A 37 8.04 2.72 12.55
C ALA A 37 8.90 3.92 12.11
N ALA A 38 8.26 5.01 11.66
CA ALA A 38 8.90 6.26 11.26
C ALA A 38 8.99 7.30 12.41
N LEU A 39 8.63 6.93 13.65
CA LEU A 39 8.63 7.81 14.82
C LEU A 39 7.84 9.12 14.62
N GLN A 40 6.75 9.07 13.84
CA GLN A 40 5.88 10.22 13.67
C GLN A 40 5.02 10.42 14.92
N ALA A 41 5.08 11.62 15.49
CA ALA A 41 4.41 11.95 16.75
C ALA A 41 2.88 12.06 16.62
N VAL A 42 2.35 12.29 15.42
CA VAL A 42 0.92 12.47 15.20
C VAL A 42 0.36 11.29 14.40
N PRO A 43 -0.46 10.42 15.02
CA PRO A 43 -1.09 9.32 14.32
C PRO A 43 -2.16 9.84 13.36
N MET A 44 -2.27 9.19 12.21
CA MET A 44 -3.37 9.38 11.26
C MET A 44 -4.68 9.05 11.93
N SER A 45 -5.66 9.96 11.88
CA SER A 45 -7.05 9.65 12.24
C SER A 45 -7.81 9.05 11.05
N GLU A 46 -8.91 8.36 11.34
CA GLU A 46 -9.79 7.82 10.30
C GLU A 46 -10.35 8.92 9.39
N ASP A 47 -10.83 10.03 9.97
CA ASP A 47 -11.33 11.18 9.19
C ASP A 47 -10.28 11.75 8.23
N LEU A 48 -9.03 11.85 8.68
CA LEU A 48 -7.94 12.36 7.85
C LEU A 48 -7.56 11.35 6.76
N LEU A 49 -7.57 10.06 7.08
CA LEU A 49 -7.39 8.98 6.11
C LEU A 49 -8.46 9.05 5.01
N LEU A 50 -9.75 9.13 5.38
CA LEU A 50 -10.86 9.21 4.43
C LEU A 50 -10.77 10.44 3.53
N ARG A 51 -10.34 11.59 4.06
CA ARG A 51 -10.07 12.78 3.24
C ARG A 51 -8.98 12.52 2.20
N HIS A 52 -7.89 11.86 2.58
CA HIS A 52 -6.83 11.50 1.63
C HIS A 52 -7.30 10.48 0.59
N LEU A 53 -8.04 9.45 1.00
CA LEU A 53 -8.57 8.43 0.09
C LEU A 53 -9.53 9.02 -0.94
N ARG A 54 -10.43 9.92 -0.54
CA ARG A 54 -11.31 10.66 -1.47
C ARG A 54 -10.54 11.50 -2.47
N VAL A 55 -9.46 12.17 -2.04
CA VAL A 55 -8.59 12.95 -2.95
C VAL A 55 -7.85 12.04 -3.93
N LEU A 56 -7.36 10.88 -3.47
CA LEU A 56 -6.69 9.91 -4.32
C LEU A 56 -7.66 9.29 -5.34
N MET A 57 -8.90 9.03 -4.93
CA MET A 57 -9.98 8.54 -5.79
C MET A 57 -10.36 9.58 -6.85
N ALA A 58 -10.56 10.84 -6.47
CA ALA A 58 -10.85 11.92 -7.40
C ALA A 58 -9.71 12.13 -8.43
N ALA A 59 -8.46 11.81 -8.06
CA ALA A 59 -7.31 11.86 -8.93
C ALA A 59 -7.08 10.56 -9.76
N GLY A 60 -7.94 9.55 -9.58
CA GLY A 60 -7.87 8.28 -10.30
C GLY A 60 -6.75 7.35 -9.82
N TYR A 61 -6.12 7.60 -8.66
CA TYR A 61 -5.07 6.74 -8.11
C TYR A 61 -5.63 5.59 -7.24
N ALA A 62 -6.82 5.75 -6.70
CA ALA A 62 -7.52 4.76 -5.90
C ALA A 62 -8.96 4.60 -6.36
N ASP A 63 -9.59 3.49 -6.01
CA ASP A 63 -11.00 3.20 -6.31
C ASP A 63 -11.69 2.60 -5.08
N SER A 64 -13.02 2.74 -5.01
CA SER A 64 -13.86 2.25 -3.92
C SER A 64 -14.99 1.38 -4.47
N PRO A 65 -14.74 0.08 -4.76
CA PRO A 65 -15.73 -0.79 -5.39
C PRO A 65 -16.94 -1.07 -4.50
N GLU A 66 -16.75 -1.02 -3.18
CA GLU A 66 -17.80 -1.13 -2.17
C GLU A 66 -17.62 0.00 -1.15
N ASP A 67 -18.70 0.32 -0.43
CA ASP A 67 -18.62 1.26 0.67
C ASP A 67 -17.55 0.81 1.67
N ASP A 68 -16.74 1.76 2.13
CA ASP A 68 -15.62 1.55 3.05
C ASP A 68 -14.46 0.66 2.54
N HIS A 69 -14.52 0.18 1.30
CA HIS A 69 -13.47 -0.66 0.72
C HIS A 69 -12.66 0.12 -0.33
N TRP A 70 -11.35 0.10 -0.18
CA TRP A 70 -10.43 0.86 -1.02
C TRP A 70 -9.41 -0.06 -1.69
N ARG A 71 -9.14 0.20 -2.96
CA ARG A 71 -8.07 -0.45 -3.71
C ARG A 71 -7.25 0.57 -4.48
N LEU A 72 -6.05 0.14 -4.86
CA LEU A 72 -5.17 0.82 -5.79
C LEU A 72 -5.67 0.58 -7.21
N THR A 73 -5.49 1.58 -8.07
CA THR A 73 -5.75 1.46 -9.52
C THR A 73 -4.41 1.28 -10.25
N ASP A 74 -4.46 0.86 -11.52
CA ASP A 74 -3.27 0.80 -12.39
C ASP A 74 -2.53 2.15 -12.45
N VAL A 75 -3.27 3.27 -12.48
CA VAL A 75 -2.70 4.62 -12.46
C VAL A 75 -2.00 4.92 -11.13
N GLY A 76 -2.58 4.45 -10.01
CA GLY A 76 -1.99 4.51 -8.68
C GLY A 76 -0.71 3.68 -8.56
N GLU A 77 -0.68 2.49 -9.14
CA GLU A 77 0.51 1.62 -9.21
C GLU A 77 1.64 2.30 -9.97
N ILE A 78 1.36 2.77 -11.19
CA ILE A 78 2.34 3.50 -12.01
C ILE A 78 2.87 4.73 -11.27
N ALA A 79 2.01 5.46 -10.54
CA ALA A 79 2.44 6.59 -9.74
C ALA A 79 3.38 6.18 -8.60
N LEU A 80 3.12 5.07 -7.90
CA LEU A 80 4.00 4.55 -6.86
C LEU A 80 5.32 4.02 -7.42
N GLU A 81 5.32 3.42 -8.61
CA GLU A 81 6.51 2.99 -9.33
C GLU A 81 7.38 4.18 -9.72
N GLY A 82 6.78 5.21 -10.32
CA GLY A 82 7.48 6.45 -10.69
C GLY A 82 8.09 7.20 -9.49
N LEU A 83 7.53 6.99 -8.29
CA LEU A 83 8.07 7.53 -7.04
C LEU A 83 9.19 6.66 -6.42
N GLY A 84 9.43 5.45 -6.95
CA GLY A 84 10.34 4.47 -6.36
C GLY A 84 9.90 3.96 -4.98
N ILE A 85 8.59 4.11 -4.66
CA ILE A 85 7.98 3.70 -3.38
C ILE A 85 7.29 2.34 -3.52
N TRP A 86 6.93 1.96 -4.75
CA TRP A 86 6.35 0.65 -5.01
C TRP A 86 7.35 -0.46 -4.73
N ARG A 87 6.96 -1.37 -3.85
CA ARG A 87 7.52 -2.71 -3.79
C ARG A 87 6.49 -3.61 -4.42
N ALA A 88 6.77 -4.16 -5.60
CA ALA A 88 6.05 -5.33 -6.07
C ALA A 88 6.07 -6.35 -4.92
N ARG A 89 4.92 -6.61 -4.28
CA ARG A 89 4.81 -7.79 -3.43
C ARG A 89 5.04 -8.95 -4.38
N ARG A 90 6.10 -9.71 -4.10
CA ARG A 90 6.50 -10.92 -4.82
C ARG A 90 5.27 -11.64 -5.39
N ALA A 91 5.09 -11.55 -6.71
CA ALA A 91 4.53 -12.65 -7.48
C ALA A 91 5.55 -13.78 -7.41
N GLY A 92 5.62 -14.39 -6.25
CA GLY A 92 6.60 -15.38 -5.84
C GLY A 92 5.91 -16.19 -4.78
N ALA A 93 4.91 -16.94 -5.23
CA ALA A 93 4.63 -18.24 -4.66
C ALA A 93 5.96 -18.85 -4.24
N VAL A 94 6.05 -19.24 -2.98
CA VAL A 94 7.09 -20.16 -2.54
C VAL A 94 6.85 -21.43 -3.36
N ASP A 95 7.57 -21.60 -4.48
CA ASP A 95 7.66 -22.89 -5.13
C ASP A 95 8.61 -23.72 -4.27
N VAL A 96 8.02 -24.45 -3.31
CA VAL A 96 8.68 -25.56 -2.64
C VAL A 96 8.82 -26.67 -3.68
N ARG A 97 9.79 -26.55 -4.59
CA ARG A 97 10.32 -27.73 -5.26
C ARG A 97 11.39 -28.35 -4.39
N LEU A 98 10.92 -29.28 -3.56
CA LEU A 98 11.68 -30.46 -3.14
C LEU A 98 12.43 -31.03 -4.34
N SER A 99 13.73 -30.74 -4.46
CA SER A 99 14.65 -31.60 -5.22
C SER A 99 15.22 -32.66 -4.28
N LEU A 100 14.42 -33.69 -4.04
CA LEU A 100 14.92 -35.03 -3.78
C LEU A 100 14.65 -35.85 -5.03
N ALA A 101 15.68 -36.16 -5.82
CA ALA A 101 15.85 -37.41 -6.56
C ALA A 101 17.02 -37.35 -7.57
N GLY A 102 17.93 -38.34 -7.47
CA GLY A 102 18.82 -38.81 -8.55
C GLY A 102 20.25 -38.25 -8.50
N ALA A 103 21.21 -38.86 -7.80
CA ALA A 103 21.93 -40.09 -8.15
C ALA A 103 22.58 -40.04 -9.55
N PRO A 104 23.89 -40.32 -9.60
CA PRO A 104 24.35 -41.55 -10.24
C PRO A 104 24.58 -42.67 -9.23
#